data_AF-A0A3L6RYD6-F1
#
_entry.id   AF-A0A3L6RYD6-F1
#
_cell.length_a   1.000
_cell.length_b   1.000
_cell.length_c   1.000
_cell.angle_alpha   90.00
_cell.angle_beta   90.00
_cell.angle_gamma   90.00
#
_symmetry.space_group_name_H-M   'P 1'
#
loop_
_entity.id
_entity.type
_entity.pdbx_description
1 polymer ?
#
loop_
_entity_poly.entity_id
_entity_poly.type
_entity_poly.pdbx_seq_one_letter_code
_entity_poly.pdbx_strand_id
1 'polypeptide(L)'
;MSTSFSLKYETNASSCPRQVPVVPMCLEYPDEAGEPKGYGSGPTPSTSATTAVTQSSGKKRGQHGRHKVHSKVHAIHKIGPHGEPLEPTSVIDVFSNQCAAIVKEHVPITYPDWRKIPADLKGAVWGEVKRRFEYPEDQFDEDVCRCHALFIAGKALRNLRSHLNKHYVKEGKTPYKDYNFIKRHVWEEFVEKMSTEESKSKIQHFFELAKRNALPHHLGMTGYAAKRKKWREEEREAAAAGQENPFEGINERGRDFFHARRPKKLKEGRTKYNEPQIEEAEKALLAANVAKERGMFEPSRQHDILGNPEHRGRVRGVSSRHSWKKVDSWQSDATSYHTRQRYKEGLIKKGRDEAVKEIVMGTIQEAFTSTDPNMVEPRRQMLLQAGVVPPQGQAAV
;
A
#
# COMPACT_ATOMS: atom_id res chain seq x y z
N MET A 1 31.48 -16.39 -50.54
CA MET A 1 31.73 -15.16 -49.76
C MET A 1 31.67 -15.52 -48.28
N SER A 2 32.85 -15.64 -47.68
CA SER A 2 33.09 -15.67 -46.22
C SER A 2 32.46 -14.42 -45.58
N THR A 3 31.97 -14.46 -44.34
CA THR A 3 32.81 -14.36 -43.15
C THR A 3 32.10 -14.84 -41.88
N SER A 4 32.66 -15.89 -41.27
CA SER A 4 32.55 -16.19 -39.84
C SER A 4 33.61 -15.37 -39.10
N PHE A 5 33.22 -14.65 -38.03
CA PHE A 5 34.15 -13.87 -37.21
C PHE A 5 34.20 -14.46 -35.79
N SER A 6 35.36 -14.99 -35.43
CA SER A 6 35.74 -15.43 -34.09
C SER A 6 37.19 -15.01 -33.87
N LEU A 7 37.46 -14.23 -32.83
CA LEU A 7 38.75 -14.03 -32.13
C LEU A 7 38.55 -12.85 -31.17
N LYS A 8 39.14 -12.69 -29.98
CA LYS A 8 39.79 -13.49 -28.93
C LYS A 8 40.08 -12.46 -27.81
N TYR A 9 39.97 -12.88 -26.55
CA TYR A 9 40.61 -12.40 -25.29
C TYR A 9 40.93 -10.92 -25.02
N GLU A 10 40.71 -10.48 -23.77
CA GLU A 10 41.80 -9.90 -22.96
C GLU A 10 41.47 -9.97 -21.45
N THR A 11 42.24 -10.79 -20.75
CA THR A 11 42.39 -10.81 -19.29
C THR A 11 43.51 -9.83 -18.92
N ASN A 12 43.19 -8.75 -18.19
CA ASN A 12 44.21 -7.93 -17.56
C ASN A 12 44.21 -8.19 -16.05
N ALA A 13 45.10 -9.09 -15.65
CA ALA A 13 45.72 -9.09 -14.33
C ALA A 13 46.93 -8.14 -14.40
N SER A 14 47.01 -7.15 -13.51
CA SER A 14 48.24 -6.41 -13.23
C SER A 14 48.39 -6.22 -11.72
N SER A 15 49.62 -6.39 -11.27
CA SER A 15 50.05 -6.72 -9.91
C SER A 15 50.66 -5.54 -9.14
N CYS A 16 50.28 -5.42 -7.86
CA CYS A 16 51.11 -5.10 -6.68
C CYS A 16 51.74 -3.68 -6.53
N PRO A 17 52.32 -3.32 -5.36
CA PRO A 17 51.81 -3.43 -3.97
C PRO A 17 51.99 -2.09 -3.21
N ARG A 18 51.26 -1.83 -2.12
CA ARG A 18 51.76 -0.94 -1.05
C ARG A 18 51.17 -1.31 0.31
N GLN A 19 52.09 -1.49 1.24
CA GLN A 19 51.92 -1.99 2.60
C GLN A 19 51.08 -1.05 3.48
N VAL A 20 50.46 -1.68 4.48
CA VAL A 20 49.67 -1.13 5.59
C VAL A 20 50.47 -0.07 6.38
N PRO A 21 49.78 0.77 7.17
CA PRO A 21 50.04 0.65 8.60
C PRO A 21 48.74 0.47 9.41
N VAL A 22 48.73 -0.64 10.14
CA VAL A 22 47.84 -0.90 11.26
C VAL A 22 48.04 0.22 12.28
N VAL A 23 46.97 0.92 12.63
CA VAL A 23 46.93 1.75 13.85
C VAL A 23 45.72 1.30 14.66
N PRO A 24 45.93 0.68 15.84
CA PRO A 24 44.86 0.35 16.77
C PRO A 24 44.50 1.62 17.56
N MET A 25 43.28 2.12 17.41
CA MET A 25 42.75 3.14 18.31
C MET A 25 41.82 2.45 19.32
N CYS A 26 42.42 2.03 20.43
CA CYS A 26 41.71 1.89 21.69
C CYS A 26 41.25 3.27 22.13
N LEU A 27 39.96 3.43 22.38
CA LEU A 27 39.40 4.57 23.09
C LEU A 27 38.47 4.00 24.15
N GLU A 28 39.07 3.68 25.30
CA GLU A 28 38.38 3.54 26.58
C GLU A 28 37.92 4.90 27.06
N TYR A 29 36.77 4.95 27.75
CA TYR A 29 36.39 5.86 28.85
C TYR A 29 34.96 5.46 29.29
N PRO A 30 34.51 5.74 30.54
CA PRO A 30 34.90 5.09 31.79
C PRO A 30 33.69 4.40 32.47
N ASP A 31 33.95 3.47 33.39
CA ASP A 31 32.98 3.00 34.38
C ASP A 31 32.63 4.16 35.33
N GLU A 32 31.34 4.50 35.43
CA GLU A 32 30.82 5.38 36.47
C GLU A 32 29.69 4.70 37.25
N ALA A 33 29.77 4.89 38.55
CA ALA A 33 29.15 4.12 39.61
C ALA A 33 27.63 4.33 39.75
N GLY A 34 26.94 3.23 40.09
CA GLY A 34 26.23 3.06 41.37
C GLY A 34 25.30 4.16 41.92
N GLU A 35 24.00 3.83 41.89
CA GLU A 35 22.98 4.01 42.96
C GLU A 35 22.36 5.41 43.21
N PRO A 36 21.15 5.55 43.84
CA PRO A 36 20.31 4.52 44.44
C PRO A 36 18.81 4.53 44.05
N LYS A 37 18.14 3.43 44.43
CA LYS A 37 16.68 3.26 44.51
C LYS A 37 16.07 4.13 45.62
N GLY A 38 14.95 4.78 45.34
CA GLY A 38 14.10 5.44 46.34
C GLY A 38 12.70 4.80 46.39
N TYR A 39 12.39 4.15 47.51
CA TYR A 39 11.07 3.65 47.91
C TYR A 39 10.28 4.72 48.69
N GLY A 40 8.95 4.63 48.64
CA GLY A 40 8.00 5.25 49.58
C GLY A 40 7.48 6.63 49.12
N SER A 41 6.24 7.04 49.40
CA SER A 41 5.06 6.46 50.03
C SER A 41 3.88 7.36 49.65
N GLY A 42 2.66 6.82 49.62
CA GLY A 42 1.43 7.61 49.46
C GLY A 42 1.17 8.56 50.63
N PRO A 43 0.15 9.41 50.50
CA PRO A 43 -0.92 9.32 51.48
C PRO A 43 -2.33 9.38 50.86
N THR A 44 -3.23 8.60 51.44
CA THR A 44 -4.68 8.84 51.55
C THR A 44 -5.00 8.92 53.05
N PRO A 45 -6.22 9.28 53.51
CA PRO A 45 -7.35 9.96 52.88
C PRO A 45 -7.86 11.17 53.70
N SER A 46 -8.71 12.03 53.14
CA SER A 46 -9.82 12.59 53.93
C SER A 46 -11.01 12.98 53.04
N THR A 47 -12.18 12.79 53.62
CA THR A 47 -13.52 12.62 53.07
C THR A 47 -14.17 13.92 52.64
N SER A 48 -14.88 13.91 51.49
CA SER A 48 -16.24 14.48 51.36
C SER A 48 -16.83 14.09 50.00
N ALA A 49 -17.98 13.42 50.05
CA ALA A 49 -18.75 12.98 48.90
C ALA A 49 -19.58 14.15 48.34
N THR A 50 -19.47 14.38 47.04
CA THR A 50 -20.55 14.99 46.23
C THR A 50 -20.56 14.30 44.87
N THR A 51 -21.66 13.61 44.59
CA THR A 51 -22.02 13.06 43.28
C THR A 51 -22.01 14.15 42.21
N ALA A 52 -21.12 14.02 41.22
CA ALA A 52 -21.19 14.79 39.98
C ALA A 52 -20.85 13.88 38.79
N VAL A 53 -21.88 13.59 38.01
CA VAL A 53 -21.82 12.95 36.69
C VAL A 53 -20.72 13.62 35.87
N THR A 54 -19.60 12.93 35.69
CA THR A 54 -18.51 13.47 34.85
C THR A 54 -18.76 12.99 33.42
N GLN A 55 -19.43 13.85 32.64
CA GLN A 55 -19.38 13.76 31.19
C GLN A 55 -17.91 13.74 30.76
N SER A 56 -17.45 12.62 30.19
CA SER A 56 -16.10 12.52 29.65
C SER A 56 -15.99 13.47 28.46
N SER A 57 -15.54 14.69 28.70
CA SER A 57 -15.18 15.62 27.64
C SER A 57 -14.10 14.95 26.80
N GLY A 58 -14.43 14.70 25.53
CA GLY A 58 -13.53 14.04 24.59
C GLY A 58 -12.24 14.83 24.45
N LYS A 59 -11.21 14.42 25.20
CA LYS A 59 -9.88 15.02 25.12
C LYS A 59 -9.40 14.87 23.68
N LYS A 60 -9.21 16.01 23.00
CA LYS A 60 -8.51 16.06 21.70
C LYS A 60 -7.19 15.35 21.89
N ARG A 61 -6.92 14.34 21.06
CA ARG A 61 -5.66 13.59 21.05
C ARG A 61 -4.53 14.62 20.89
N GLY A 62 -3.69 14.77 21.91
CA GLY A 62 -2.56 15.70 21.89
C GLY A 62 -1.63 15.41 20.70
N GLN A 63 -0.78 16.37 20.33
CA GLN A 63 0.26 16.15 19.31
C GLN A 63 1.12 14.95 19.74
N HIS A 64 1.07 13.85 18.98
CA HIS A 64 1.91 12.68 19.21
C HIS A 64 3.37 13.04 18.89
N GLY A 65 4.27 12.89 19.86
CA GLY A 65 5.69 13.14 19.68
C GLY A 65 6.35 12.14 18.72
N ARG A 66 7.52 12.51 18.19
CA ARG A 66 8.31 11.65 17.28
C ARG A 66 8.77 10.38 17.99
N HIS A 67 8.70 9.25 17.29
CA HIS A 67 9.37 8.02 17.75
C HIS A 67 10.89 8.25 17.81
N LYS A 68 11.45 7.95 18.97
CA LYS A 68 12.90 7.96 19.22
C LYS A 68 13.43 6.53 19.16
N VAL A 69 14.69 6.40 18.79
CA VAL A 69 15.40 5.13 18.92
C VAL A 69 15.52 4.81 20.41
N HIS A 70 15.06 3.63 20.83
CA HIS A 70 15.21 3.17 22.22
C HIS A 70 16.30 2.09 22.31
N SER A 71 16.92 1.96 23.49
CA SER A 71 17.92 0.92 23.78
C SER A 71 17.29 -0.43 24.13
N LYS A 72 15.98 -0.46 24.41
CA LYS A 72 15.28 -1.70 24.77
C LYS A 72 15.33 -2.72 23.61
N VAL A 73 15.75 -3.93 23.95
CA VAL A 73 15.72 -5.10 23.07
C VAL A 73 14.34 -5.77 23.14
N HIS A 74 13.84 -6.22 21.99
CA HIS A 74 12.54 -6.88 21.87
C HIS A 74 12.69 -8.25 21.22
N ALA A 75 12.17 -9.29 21.88
CA ALA A 75 12.15 -10.64 21.32
C ALA A 75 11.03 -10.82 20.28
N ILE A 76 11.39 -11.32 19.11
CA ILE A 76 10.49 -11.81 18.08
C ILE A 76 10.35 -13.32 18.28
N HIS A 77 9.12 -13.82 18.40
CA HIS A 77 8.86 -15.25 18.61
C HIS A 77 8.49 -15.96 17.31
N LYS A 78 7.91 -15.23 16.35
CA LYS A 78 7.46 -15.79 15.08
C LYS A 78 7.75 -14.85 13.93
N ILE A 79 8.37 -15.39 12.89
CA ILE A 79 8.70 -14.67 11.65
C ILE A 79 7.79 -15.18 10.52
N GLY A 80 7.28 -14.27 9.71
CA GLY A 80 6.54 -14.60 8.50
C GLY A 80 7.46 -14.90 7.30
N PRO A 81 6.92 -15.45 6.20
CA PRO A 81 7.69 -15.91 5.03
C PRO A 81 8.48 -14.81 4.29
N HIS A 82 8.26 -13.55 4.65
CA HIS A 82 8.95 -12.39 4.07
C HIS A 82 9.77 -11.60 5.10
N GLY A 83 10.06 -12.19 6.26
CA GLY A 83 10.86 -11.60 7.33
C GLY A 83 10.11 -10.63 8.23
N GLU A 84 8.77 -10.59 8.13
CA GLU A 84 7.94 -9.79 9.04
C GLU A 84 7.89 -10.42 10.43
N PRO A 85 8.00 -9.63 11.52
CA PRO A 85 7.60 -10.10 12.82
C PRO A 85 6.08 -10.32 12.85
N LEU A 86 5.65 -11.49 13.33
CA LEU A 86 4.24 -11.84 13.48
C LEU A 86 3.82 -11.91 14.96
N GLU A 87 4.72 -12.35 15.83
CA GLU A 87 4.47 -12.49 17.27
C GLU A 87 5.70 -12.03 18.07
N PRO A 88 5.50 -11.26 19.17
CA PRO A 88 4.22 -10.79 19.70
C PRO A 88 3.66 -9.62 18.87
N THR A 89 2.33 -9.47 18.83
CA THR A 89 1.68 -8.40 18.03
C THR A 89 2.09 -6.98 18.47
N SER A 90 2.44 -6.80 19.74
CA SER A 90 2.96 -5.53 20.26
C SER A 90 4.30 -5.13 19.65
N VAL A 91 5.13 -6.10 19.24
CA VAL A 91 6.47 -5.85 18.67
C VAL A 91 6.37 -5.39 17.22
N ILE A 92 5.32 -5.73 16.47
CA ILE A 92 5.19 -5.40 15.04
C ILE A 92 5.24 -3.88 14.81
N ASP A 93 4.47 -3.13 15.61
CA ASP A 93 4.43 -1.67 15.51
C ASP A 93 5.74 -1.05 16.01
N VAL A 94 6.31 -1.59 17.09
CA VAL A 94 7.61 -1.14 17.64
C VAL A 94 8.73 -1.36 16.63
N PHE A 95 8.78 -2.53 15.99
CA PHE A 95 9.72 -2.88 14.94
C PHE A 95 9.69 -1.88 13.79
N SER A 96 8.49 -1.60 13.29
CA SER A 96 8.31 -0.63 12.20
C SER A 96 8.74 0.78 12.62
N ASN A 97 8.42 1.19 13.85
CA ASN A 97 8.80 2.48 14.40
C ASN A 97 10.31 2.62 14.59
N GLN A 98 10.99 1.59 15.12
CA GLN A 98 12.44 1.60 15.30
C GLN A 98 13.17 1.60 13.96
N CYS A 99 12.77 0.75 13.00
CA CYS A 99 13.30 0.80 11.63
C CYS A 99 13.17 2.21 11.02
N ALA A 100 12.00 2.84 11.23
CA ALA A 100 11.74 4.18 10.75
C ALA A 100 12.53 5.27 11.48
N ALA A 101 12.86 5.11 12.76
CA ALA A 101 13.69 6.06 13.50
C ALA A 101 15.17 5.92 13.09
N ILE A 102 15.69 4.69 13.08
CA ILE A 102 17.08 4.36 12.73
C ILE A 102 17.43 4.90 11.34
N VAL A 103 16.61 4.63 10.33
CA VAL A 103 16.91 5.07 8.95
C VAL A 103 16.98 6.59 8.82
N LYS A 104 16.17 7.33 9.59
CA LYS A 104 16.14 8.79 9.53
C LYS A 104 17.40 9.41 10.13
N GLU A 105 18.00 8.74 11.11
CA GLU A 105 19.24 9.17 11.75
C GLU A 105 20.48 8.78 10.92
N HIS A 106 20.44 7.63 10.24
CA HIS A 106 21.61 7.08 9.53
C HIS A 106 21.68 7.45 8.04
N VAL A 107 20.54 7.69 7.39
CA VAL A 107 20.49 7.91 5.93
C VAL A 107 20.14 9.36 5.61
N PRO A 108 21.02 10.10 4.88
CA PRO A 108 20.73 11.45 4.43
C PRO A 108 19.47 11.54 3.56
N ILE A 109 18.68 12.60 3.75
CA ILE A 109 17.46 12.88 2.97
C ILE A 109 17.75 13.26 1.49
N THR A 110 19.01 13.50 1.15
CA THR A 110 19.48 13.95 -0.16
C THR A 110 19.48 12.84 -1.21
N TYR A 111 19.43 11.57 -0.80
CA TYR A 111 19.33 10.44 -1.72
C TYR A 111 17.94 10.36 -2.35
N PRO A 112 17.83 10.42 -3.70
CA PRO A 112 16.54 10.48 -4.38
C PRO A 112 15.80 9.14 -4.43
N ASP A 113 16.52 8.02 -4.41
CA ASP A 113 15.97 6.66 -4.49
C ASP A 113 16.71 5.74 -3.51
N TRP A 114 15.97 4.84 -2.87
CA TRP A 114 16.51 3.80 -1.98
C TRP A 114 17.54 2.91 -2.69
N ARG A 115 17.38 2.71 -4.00
CA ARG A 115 18.32 1.92 -4.82
C ARG A 115 19.71 2.53 -4.87
N LYS A 116 19.80 3.87 -4.83
CA LYS A 116 21.07 4.62 -4.94
C LYS A 116 21.82 4.77 -3.61
N ILE A 117 21.23 4.31 -2.50
CA ILE A 117 21.88 4.35 -1.19
C ILE A 117 22.98 3.26 -1.16
N PRO A 118 24.22 3.62 -0.77
CA PRO A 118 25.32 2.69 -0.59
C PRO A 118 24.97 1.48 0.29
N ALA A 119 25.64 0.36 0.03
CA ALA A 119 25.45 -0.87 0.80
C ALA A 119 25.84 -0.67 2.28
N ASP A 120 26.86 0.15 2.56
CA ASP A 120 27.36 0.40 3.91
C ASP A 120 26.33 1.08 4.80
N LEU A 121 25.63 2.11 4.29
CA LEU A 121 24.54 2.77 5.02
C LEU A 121 23.38 1.81 5.29
N LYS A 122 23.04 0.95 4.32
CA LYS A 122 22.04 -0.11 4.54
C LYS A 122 22.52 -1.13 5.57
N GLY A 123 23.80 -1.44 5.57
CA GLY A 123 24.46 -2.30 6.57
C GLY A 123 24.38 -1.70 7.97
N ALA A 124 24.69 -0.41 8.13
CA ALA A 124 24.60 0.30 9.40
C ALA A 124 23.16 0.30 9.95
N VAL A 125 22.17 0.61 9.09
CA VAL A 125 20.75 0.52 9.48
C VAL A 125 20.37 -0.88 9.93
N TRP A 126 20.82 -1.92 9.21
CA TRP A 126 20.56 -3.30 9.60
C TRP A 126 21.24 -3.68 10.92
N GLY A 127 22.49 -3.28 11.13
CA GLY A 127 23.21 -3.52 12.37
C GLY A 127 22.53 -2.90 13.59
N GLU A 128 21.98 -1.69 13.47
CA GLU A 128 21.17 -1.07 14.53
C GLU A 128 19.85 -1.80 14.79
N VAL A 129 19.20 -2.33 13.75
CA VAL A 129 17.99 -3.15 13.91
C VAL A 129 18.32 -4.46 14.62
N LYS A 130 19.38 -5.16 14.21
CA LYS A 130 19.81 -6.44 14.80
C LYS A 130 20.16 -6.30 16.28
N ARG A 131 20.70 -5.14 16.70
CA ARG A 131 20.98 -4.83 18.11
C ARG A 131 19.74 -4.64 18.99
N ARG A 132 18.56 -4.42 18.40
CA ARG A 132 17.32 -4.09 19.14
C ARG A 132 16.26 -5.17 19.06
N PHE A 133 16.46 -6.17 18.22
CA PHE A 133 15.52 -7.26 18.04
C PHE A 133 16.24 -8.59 18.11
N GLU A 134 15.80 -9.43 19.05
CA GLU A 134 16.23 -10.81 19.14
C GLU A 134 15.35 -11.64 18.19
N TYR A 135 16.00 -12.38 17.31
CA TYR A 135 15.34 -13.26 16.35
C TYR A 135 15.42 -14.71 16.84
N PRO A 136 14.35 -15.51 16.66
CA PRO A 136 14.34 -16.90 17.06
C PRO A 136 15.20 -17.73 16.08
N GLU A 137 16.13 -18.51 16.62
CA GLU A 137 17.18 -19.19 15.85
C GLU A 137 16.63 -20.18 14.81
N ASP A 138 15.49 -20.80 15.10
CA ASP A 138 14.82 -21.80 14.28
C ASP A 138 14.19 -21.23 13.00
N GLN A 139 13.84 -19.94 12.99
CA GLN A 139 13.14 -19.27 11.88
C GLN A 139 13.96 -18.14 11.24
N PHE A 140 15.14 -17.83 11.78
CA PHE A 140 15.92 -16.67 11.36
C PHE A 140 16.67 -16.91 10.06
N ASP A 141 16.17 -16.30 8.98
CA ASP A 141 16.90 -16.08 7.74
C ASP A 141 17.35 -14.61 7.69
N GLU A 142 18.66 -14.38 7.80
CA GLU A 142 19.24 -13.03 7.84
C GLU A 142 18.92 -12.22 6.59
N ASP A 143 18.99 -12.81 5.40
CA ASP A 143 18.76 -12.10 4.14
C ASP A 143 17.30 -11.68 4.01
N VAL A 144 16.37 -12.58 4.37
CA VAL A 144 14.93 -12.31 4.31
C VAL A 144 14.53 -11.25 5.36
N CYS A 145 15.02 -11.37 6.59
CA CYS A 145 14.77 -10.42 7.68
C CYS A 145 15.37 -9.05 7.37
N ARG A 146 16.62 -9.01 6.89
CA ARG A 146 17.28 -7.78 6.44
C ARG A 146 16.51 -7.12 5.31
N CYS A 147 16.07 -7.90 4.32
CA CYS A 147 15.22 -7.39 3.23
C CYS A 147 13.89 -6.82 3.74
N HIS A 148 13.34 -7.35 4.84
CA HIS A 148 12.15 -6.81 5.47
C HIS A 148 12.40 -5.47 6.16
N ALA A 149 13.39 -5.42 7.05
CA ALA A 149 13.78 -4.21 7.78
C ALA A 149 14.12 -3.06 6.83
N LEU A 150 14.96 -3.32 5.82
CA LEU A 150 15.38 -2.31 4.84
C LEU A 150 14.23 -1.83 3.95
N PHE A 151 13.23 -2.66 3.70
CA PHE A 151 12.03 -2.24 2.97
C PHE A 151 11.17 -1.26 3.79
N ILE A 152 11.02 -1.51 5.10
CA ILE A 152 10.35 -0.57 6.00
C ILE A 152 11.14 0.74 6.08
N ALA A 153 12.46 0.64 6.26
CA ALA A 153 13.36 1.77 6.29
C ALA A 153 13.23 2.65 5.02
N GLY A 154 13.22 2.04 3.84
CA GLY A 154 13.06 2.76 2.57
C GLY A 154 11.71 3.45 2.43
N LYS A 155 10.61 2.83 2.90
CA LYS A 155 9.31 3.49 2.96
C LYS A 155 9.31 4.68 3.92
N ALA A 156 9.91 4.52 5.10
CA ALA A 156 9.98 5.56 6.11
C ALA A 156 10.80 6.77 5.63
N LEU A 157 11.93 6.55 4.96
CA LEU A 157 12.74 7.63 4.38
C LEU A 157 11.97 8.38 3.28
N ARG A 158 11.30 7.65 2.38
CA ARG A 158 10.46 8.26 1.34
C ARG A 158 9.34 9.12 1.94
N ASN A 159 8.68 8.62 2.99
CA ASN A 159 7.62 9.35 3.68
C ASN A 159 8.17 10.59 4.40
N LEU A 160 9.35 10.50 5.04
CA LEU A 160 10.02 11.65 5.64
C LEU A 160 10.28 12.73 4.59
N ARG A 161 10.86 12.38 3.43
CA ARG A 161 11.13 13.33 2.35
C ARG A 161 9.85 14.00 1.83
N SER A 162 8.78 13.24 1.66
CA SER A 162 7.48 13.78 1.27
C SER A 162 6.91 14.75 2.32
N HIS A 163 7.02 14.40 3.61
CA HIS A 163 6.58 15.23 4.72
C HIS A 163 7.38 16.54 4.81
N LEU A 164 8.72 16.45 4.76
CA LEU A 164 9.63 17.59 4.77
C LEU A 164 9.35 18.54 3.60
N ASN A 165 9.15 18.00 2.40
CA ASN A 165 8.82 18.81 1.23
C ASN A 165 7.47 19.54 1.42
N LYS A 166 6.44 18.84 1.91
CA LYS A 166 5.09 19.40 2.07
C LYS A 166 5.01 20.48 3.15
N HIS A 167 5.61 20.24 4.32
CA HIS A 167 5.39 21.06 5.52
C HIS A 167 6.53 22.03 5.83
N TYR A 168 7.70 21.85 5.22
CA TYR A 168 8.86 22.71 5.48
C TYR A 168 9.30 23.43 4.21
N VAL A 169 9.63 22.70 3.13
CA VAL A 169 10.10 23.32 1.89
C VAL A 169 9.04 24.24 1.28
N LYS A 170 7.82 23.75 1.07
CA LYS A 170 6.73 24.55 0.48
C LYS A 170 6.25 25.70 1.37
N GLU A 171 6.44 25.59 2.68
CA GLU A 171 6.04 26.62 3.65
C GLU A 171 7.19 27.58 3.98
N GLY A 172 8.39 27.39 3.41
CA GLY A 172 9.58 28.20 3.71
C GLY A 172 10.11 28.03 5.14
N LYS A 173 9.79 26.92 5.81
CA LYS A 173 10.19 26.63 7.20
C LYS A 173 11.41 25.74 7.26
N THR A 174 12.12 25.78 8.39
CA THR A 174 13.27 24.91 8.65
C THR A 174 12.89 23.74 9.57
N PRO A 175 13.45 22.53 9.35
CA PRO A 175 13.05 21.34 10.11
C PRO A 175 13.84 21.12 11.40
N TYR A 176 14.82 21.99 11.72
CA TYR A 176 15.84 21.71 12.75
C TYR A 176 15.27 21.51 14.16
N LYS A 177 14.15 22.15 14.49
CA LYS A 177 13.47 21.99 15.78
C LYS A 177 12.91 20.57 15.95
N ASP A 178 12.31 20.03 14.89
CA ASP A 178 11.62 18.74 14.93
C ASP A 178 12.52 17.57 14.49
N TYR A 179 13.57 17.89 13.70
CA TYR A 179 14.50 16.97 13.07
C TYR A 179 15.94 17.43 13.25
N ASN A 180 16.38 17.45 14.51
CA ASN A 180 17.74 17.82 14.94
C ASN A 180 18.88 17.04 14.28
N PHE A 181 18.64 15.83 13.77
CA PHE A 181 19.63 15.03 13.04
C PHE A 181 19.89 15.53 11.62
N ILE A 182 19.05 16.43 11.07
CA ILE A 182 19.23 17.00 9.74
C ILE A 182 20.23 18.16 9.85
N LYS A 183 21.44 17.95 9.32
CA LYS A 183 22.48 18.97 9.24
C LYS A 183 22.09 20.06 8.21
N ARG A 184 22.56 21.29 8.44
CA ARG A 184 22.24 22.46 7.58
C ARG A 184 22.55 22.25 6.10
N HIS A 185 23.77 21.79 5.77
CA HIS A 185 24.16 21.54 4.38
C HIS A 185 23.30 20.46 3.71
N VAL A 186 22.90 19.41 4.44
CA VAL A 186 22.00 18.35 3.94
C VAL A 186 20.61 18.91 3.64
N TRP A 187 20.14 19.86 4.46
CA TRP A 187 18.87 20.53 4.24
C TRP A 187 18.89 21.44 3.01
N GLU A 188 19.94 22.25 2.85
CA GLU A 188 20.11 23.13 1.70
C GLU A 188 20.16 22.34 0.39
N GLU A 189 20.97 21.28 0.32
CA GLU A 189 21.03 20.37 -0.84
C GLU A 189 19.66 19.73 -1.14
N PHE A 190 18.89 19.40 -0.10
CA PHE A 190 17.55 18.84 -0.26
C PHE A 190 16.55 19.86 -0.82
N VAL A 191 16.58 21.11 -0.34
CA VAL A 191 15.74 22.21 -0.83
C VAL A 191 16.04 22.49 -2.30
N GLU A 192 17.31 22.56 -2.67
CA GLU A 192 17.74 22.76 -4.06
C GLU A 192 17.17 21.66 -4.97
N LYS A 193 17.38 20.39 -4.59
CA LYS A 193 16.86 19.23 -5.34
C LYS A 193 15.33 19.26 -5.48
N MET A 194 14.60 19.60 -4.42
CA MET A 194 13.13 19.65 -4.45
C MET A 194 12.58 20.85 -5.23
N SER A 195 13.38 21.90 -5.40
CA SER A 195 13.00 23.11 -6.13
C SER A 195 13.12 22.98 -7.65
N THR A 196 13.86 21.96 -8.13
CA THR A 196 13.96 21.63 -9.56
C THR A 196 12.60 21.34 -10.19
N GLU A 197 12.41 21.76 -11.45
CA GLU A 197 11.15 21.56 -12.16
C GLU A 197 10.82 20.07 -12.33
N GLU A 198 11.83 19.25 -12.65
CA GLU A 198 11.67 17.80 -12.75
C GLU A 198 11.11 17.18 -11.46
N SER A 199 11.58 17.64 -10.29
CA SER A 199 11.07 17.19 -8.99
C SER A 199 9.63 17.63 -8.77
N LYS A 200 9.28 18.88 -9.10
CA LYS A 200 7.92 19.41 -8.99
C LYS A 200 6.94 18.63 -9.87
N SER A 201 7.29 18.41 -11.14
CA SER A 201 6.45 17.65 -12.07
C SER A 201 6.26 16.20 -11.60
N LYS A 202 7.32 15.53 -11.12
CA LYS A 202 7.21 14.18 -10.54
C LYS A 202 6.26 14.14 -9.34
N ILE A 203 6.37 15.12 -8.44
CA ILE A 203 5.49 15.20 -7.26
C ILE A 203 4.03 15.38 -7.68
N GLN A 204 3.75 16.28 -8.64
CA GLN A 204 2.39 16.49 -9.16
C GLN A 204 1.82 15.22 -9.81
N HIS A 205 2.60 14.55 -10.65
CA HIS A 205 2.20 13.30 -11.30
C HIS A 205 1.81 12.23 -10.27
N PHE A 206 2.64 11.99 -9.25
CA PHE A 206 2.32 11.00 -8.20
C PHE A 206 1.17 11.44 -7.31
N PHE A 207 0.98 12.73 -7.09
CA PHE A 207 -0.15 13.27 -6.34
C PHE A 207 -1.48 13.05 -7.08
N GLU A 208 -1.53 13.31 -8.38
CA GLU A 208 -2.69 13.01 -9.22
C GLU A 208 -2.99 11.51 -9.26
N LEU A 209 -1.96 10.67 -9.36
CA LEU A 209 -2.12 9.23 -9.32
C LEU A 209 -2.70 8.76 -7.98
N ALA A 210 -2.26 9.36 -6.86
CA ALA A 210 -2.79 9.05 -5.54
C ALA A 210 -4.28 9.47 -5.39
N LYS A 211 -4.69 10.59 -6.00
CA LYS A 211 -6.09 11.04 -6.01
C LYS A 211 -7.04 10.08 -6.73
N ARG A 212 -6.55 9.32 -7.72
CA ARG A 212 -7.35 8.31 -8.43
C ARG A 212 -7.69 7.09 -7.56
N ASN A 213 -7.10 6.96 -6.37
CA ASN A 213 -7.44 5.88 -5.46
C ASN A 213 -8.75 6.19 -4.71
N ALA A 214 -9.86 5.71 -5.25
CA ALA A 214 -11.20 5.87 -4.69
C ALA A 214 -11.43 5.09 -3.37
N LEU A 215 -10.66 4.02 -3.11
CA LEU A 215 -10.89 3.11 -1.98
C LEU A 215 -9.64 2.99 -1.09
N PRO A 216 -9.32 4.03 -0.30
CA PRO A 216 -8.20 4.00 0.64
C PRO A 216 -8.44 2.95 1.74
N HIS A 217 -7.36 2.36 2.25
CA HIS A 217 -7.41 1.36 3.32
C HIS A 217 -7.04 1.97 4.68
N HIS A 218 -7.46 1.32 5.75
CA HIS A 218 -7.36 1.73 7.15
C HIS A 218 -6.67 0.65 8.03
N LEU A 219 -5.61 0.03 7.49
CA LEU A 219 -4.85 -1.02 8.19
C LEU A 219 -3.96 -0.49 9.31
N GLY A 220 -3.45 0.74 9.16
CA GLY A 220 -2.38 1.26 10.01
C GLY A 220 -1.03 0.58 9.72
N MET A 221 -0.11 0.70 10.67
CA MET A 221 1.28 0.22 10.54
C MET A 221 1.40 -1.30 10.61
N THR A 222 0.55 -1.94 11.42
CA THR A 222 0.54 -3.38 11.65
C THR A 222 0.12 -4.20 10.42
N GLY A 223 -0.49 -3.54 9.42
CA GLY A 223 -0.84 -4.15 8.13
C GLY A 223 -1.90 -5.26 8.22
N TYR A 224 -2.00 -6.07 7.16
CA TYR A 224 -2.97 -7.17 7.07
C TYR A 224 -2.68 -8.30 8.08
N ALA A 225 -1.41 -8.64 8.33
CA ALA A 225 -1.05 -9.81 9.14
C ALA A 225 -1.64 -9.76 10.56
N ALA A 226 -1.49 -8.63 11.25
CA ALA A 226 -2.06 -8.46 12.58
C ALA A 226 -3.57 -8.16 12.56
N LYS A 227 -4.05 -7.43 11.55
CA LYS A 227 -5.48 -7.10 11.42
C LYS A 227 -6.32 -8.34 11.14
N ARG A 228 -5.82 -9.29 10.36
CA ARG A 228 -6.48 -10.55 10.06
C ARG A 228 -6.82 -11.31 11.34
N LYS A 229 -5.87 -11.45 12.28
CA LYS A 229 -6.13 -12.10 13.57
C LYS A 229 -7.31 -11.47 14.31
N LYS A 230 -7.35 -10.12 14.36
CA LYS A 230 -8.45 -9.38 14.98
C LYS A 230 -9.78 -9.56 14.26
N TRP A 231 -9.80 -9.49 12.93
CA TRP A 231 -11.03 -9.68 12.16
C TRP A 231 -11.58 -11.09 12.30
N ARG A 232 -10.74 -12.13 12.35
CA ARG A 232 -11.21 -13.50 12.57
C ARG A 232 -11.72 -13.75 13.98
N GLU A 233 -11.25 -12.98 14.96
CA GLU A 233 -11.84 -12.98 16.31
C GLU A 233 -13.19 -12.27 16.31
N GLU A 234 -13.26 -11.05 15.75
CA GLU A 234 -14.51 -10.28 15.59
C GLU A 234 -15.58 -11.10 14.81
N GLU A 235 -15.19 -11.84 13.75
CA GLU A 235 -16.08 -12.73 12.98
C GLU A 235 -16.60 -13.92 13.82
N ARG A 236 -15.74 -14.52 14.66
CA ARG A 236 -16.15 -15.64 15.53
C ARG A 236 -17.09 -15.19 16.63
N GLU A 237 -16.84 -14.02 17.22
CA GLU A 237 -17.72 -13.41 18.21
C GLU A 237 -19.08 -13.04 17.59
N ALA A 238 -19.09 -12.48 16.39
CA ALA A 238 -20.32 -12.17 15.66
C ALA A 238 -21.13 -13.43 15.32
N ALA A 239 -20.45 -14.50 14.88
CA ALA A 239 -21.09 -15.79 14.63
C ALA A 239 -21.66 -16.42 15.91
N ALA A 240 -20.94 -16.35 17.03
CA ALA A 240 -21.43 -16.80 18.33
C ALA A 240 -22.65 -15.99 18.81
N ALA A 241 -22.73 -14.71 18.44
CA ALA A 241 -23.88 -13.84 18.69
C ALA A 241 -25.03 -14.03 17.69
N GLY A 242 -24.91 -14.97 16.74
CA GLY A 242 -25.94 -15.25 15.73
C GLY A 242 -26.07 -14.16 14.66
N GLN A 243 -25.06 -13.30 14.47
CA GLN A 243 -25.07 -12.31 13.39
C GLN A 243 -24.69 -12.95 12.05
N GLU A 244 -25.47 -12.65 11.01
CA GLU A 244 -25.17 -13.08 9.65
C GLU A 244 -23.83 -12.50 9.18
N ASN A 245 -23.00 -13.34 8.54
CA ASN A 245 -21.72 -12.92 8.00
C ASN A 245 -21.92 -12.27 6.61
N PRO A 246 -21.69 -10.94 6.45
CA PRO A 246 -21.90 -10.28 5.17
C PRO A 246 -20.98 -10.76 4.04
N PHE A 247 -19.95 -11.54 4.37
CA PHE A 247 -18.97 -12.07 3.43
C PHE A 247 -18.90 -13.60 3.43
N GLU A 248 -19.99 -14.25 3.79
CA GLU A 248 -20.14 -15.70 3.63
C GLU A 248 -19.93 -16.12 2.16
N GLY A 249 -19.27 -17.26 1.93
CA GLY A 249 -18.90 -17.72 0.58
C GLY A 249 -17.71 -17.00 -0.08
N ILE A 250 -17.32 -15.82 0.40
CA ILE A 250 -16.22 -15.04 -0.19
C ILE A 250 -14.85 -15.53 0.28
N ASN A 251 -13.90 -15.57 -0.66
CA ASN A 251 -12.52 -15.95 -0.35
C ASN A 251 -11.85 -15.00 0.66
N GLU A 252 -10.86 -15.50 1.40
CA GLU A 252 -10.21 -14.74 2.48
C GLU A 252 -9.65 -13.39 2.04
N ARG A 253 -9.09 -13.32 0.82
CA ARG A 253 -8.51 -12.11 0.24
C ARG A 253 -9.56 -11.03 -0.02
N GLY A 254 -10.73 -11.42 -0.52
CA GLY A 254 -11.87 -10.53 -0.72
C GLY A 254 -12.35 -9.95 0.60
N ARG A 255 -12.53 -10.81 1.61
CA ARG A 255 -12.93 -10.41 2.97
C ARG A 255 -11.94 -9.42 3.58
N ASP A 256 -10.66 -9.77 3.59
CA ASP A 256 -9.60 -8.93 4.14
C ASP A 256 -9.52 -7.58 3.43
N PHE A 257 -9.71 -7.54 2.10
CA PHE A 257 -9.69 -6.30 1.31
C PHE A 257 -10.75 -5.29 1.77
N PHE A 258 -11.97 -5.75 2.07
CA PHE A 258 -13.07 -4.89 2.51
C PHE A 258 -13.01 -4.59 4.00
N HIS A 259 -12.65 -5.55 4.84
CA HIS A 259 -12.37 -5.27 6.25
C HIS A 259 -11.28 -4.20 6.43
N ALA A 260 -10.29 -4.17 5.53
CA ALA A 260 -9.28 -3.13 5.51
C ALA A 260 -9.82 -1.74 5.18
N ARG A 261 -10.97 -1.63 4.50
CA ARG A 261 -11.53 -0.38 3.96
C ARG A 261 -12.77 0.08 4.70
N ARG A 262 -13.42 -0.81 5.43
CA ARG A 262 -14.51 -0.46 6.33
C ARG A 262 -14.01 0.48 7.42
N PRO A 263 -14.54 1.71 7.53
CA PRO A 263 -14.23 2.57 8.65
C PRO A 263 -14.72 1.92 9.96
N LYS A 264 -13.91 1.99 11.03
CA LYS A 264 -14.35 1.48 12.35
C LYS A 264 -15.49 2.35 12.89
N LYS A 265 -16.45 1.68 13.53
CA LYS A 265 -17.78 2.14 13.97
C LYS A 265 -17.90 3.62 14.36
N LEU A 266 -19.09 4.09 14.00
CA LEU A 266 -19.64 5.41 14.12
C LEU A 266 -19.89 5.71 15.60
N LYS A 267 -19.72 6.96 16.05
CA LYS A 267 -20.23 7.36 17.37
C LYS A 267 -21.74 7.08 17.41
N GLU A 268 -22.25 6.59 18.54
CA GLU A 268 -23.68 6.34 18.76
C GLU A 268 -24.52 7.54 18.26
N GLY A 269 -25.51 7.29 17.39
CA GLY A 269 -26.42 8.31 16.88
C GLY A 269 -26.13 8.84 15.46
N ARG A 270 -25.10 8.36 14.75
CA ARG A 270 -25.04 8.53 13.28
C ARG A 270 -25.32 7.17 12.62
N THR A 271 -25.99 7.18 11.47
CA THR A 271 -26.40 5.96 10.73
C THR A 271 -25.65 5.73 9.42
N LYS A 272 -24.71 6.61 9.05
CA LYS A 272 -23.97 6.51 7.79
C LYS A 272 -22.47 6.73 8.00
N TYR A 273 -21.67 5.69 7.81
CA TYR A 273 -20.32 5.80 7.27
C TYR A 273 -20.37 5.30 5.85
N ASN A 274 -20.86 6.10 4.91
CA ASN A 274 -20.87 5.68 3.52
C ASN A 274 -20.11 6.72 2.71
N GLU A 275 -18.83 6.44 2.49
CA GLU A 275 -18.32 6.71 1.16
C GLU A 275 -19.12 5.80 0.23
N PRO A 276 -20.07 6.33 -0.59
CA PRO A 276 -20.97 5.51 -1.41
C PRO A 276 -20.20 4.54 -2.32
N GLN A 277 -18.96 4.88 -2.63
CA GLN A 277 -18.01 4.07 -3.38
C GLN A 277 -17.66 2.73 -2.69
N ILE A 278 -17.61 2.69 -1.35
CA ILE A 278 -17.32 1.44 -0.61
C ILE A 278 -18.54 0.51 -0.66
N GLU A 279 -19.75 1.05 -0.46
CA GLU A 279 -20.98 0.25 -0.57
C GLU A 279 -21.21 -0.30 -1.97
N GLU A 280 -20.96 0.52 -3.00
CA GLU A 280 -21.03 0.10 -4.39
C GLU A 280 -20.02 -1.01 -4.68
N ALA A 281 -18.78 -0.87 -4.16
CA ALA A 281 -17.76 -1.90 -4.30
C ALA A 281 -18.11 -3.20 -3.54
N GLU A 282 -18.74 -3.12 -2.37
CA GLU A 282 -19.22 -4.29 -1.61
C GLU A 282 -20.35 -5.01 -2.35
N LYS A 283 -21.32 -4.26 -2.90
CA LYS A 283 -22.38 -4.83 -3.73
C LYS A 283 -21.82 -5.48 -4.99
N ALA A 284 -20.86 -4.84 -5.65
CA ALA A 284 -20.19 -5.39 -6.83
C ALA A 284 -19.43 -6.69 -6.50
N LEU A 285 -18.80 -6.78 -5.33
CA LEU A 285 -18.14 -8.01 -4.87
C LEU A 285 -19.15 -9.15 -4.67
N LEU A 286 -20.26 -8.89 -3.97
CA LEU A 286 -21.29 -9.89 -3.74
C LEU A 286 -21.89 -10.37 -5.06
N ALA A 287 -22.19 -9.45 -5.98
CA ALA A 287 -22.66 -9.79 -7.32
C ALA A 287 -21.63 -10.64 -8.11
N ALA A 288 -20.35 -10.29 -8.04
CA ALA A 288 -19.28 -11.06 -8.68
C ALA A 288 -19.12 -12.46 -8.07
N ASN A 289 -19.32 -12.61 -6.76
CA ASN A 289 -19.28 -13.91 -6.10
C ASN A 289 -20.48 -14.79 -6.53
N VAL A 290 -21.69 -14.22 -6.58
CA VAL A 290 -22.88 -14.93 -7.09
C VAL A 290 -22.68 -15.34 -8.55
N ALA A 291 -22.13 -14.47 -9.39
CA ALA A 291 -21.80 -14.80 -10.78
C ALA A 291 -20.78 -15.93 -10.88
N LYS A 292 -19.79 -15.96 -9.97
CA LYS A 292 -18.80 -17.04 -9.88
C LYS A 292 -19.44 -18.37 -9.49
N GLU A 293 -20.29 -18.38 -8.47
CA GLU A 293 -20.99 -19.59 -8.01
C GLU A 293 -21.93 -20.16 -9.08
N ARG A 294 -22.53 -19.29 -9.90
CA ARG A 294 -23.34 -19.68 -11.06
C ARG A 294 -22.52 -20.12 -12.28
N GLY A 295 -21.19 -20.13 -12.19
CA GLY A 295 -20.30 -20.45 -13.32
C GLY A 295 -20.29 -19.40 -14.44
N MET A 296 -20.90 -18.23 -14.22
CA MET A 296 -20.96 -17.12 -15.18
C MET A 296 -19.73 -16.22 -15.13
N PHE A 297 -18.86 -16.39 -14.13
CA PHE A 297 -17.65 -15.61 -13.96
C PHE A 297 -16.50 -16.50 -13.50
N GLU A 298 -15.42 -16.54 -14.28
CA GLU A 298 -14.17 -17.17 -13.89
C GLU A 298 -13.16 -16.08 -13.51
N PRO A 299 -12.78 -15.97 -12.21
CA PRO A 299 -11.83 -14.96 -11.77
C PRO A 299 -10.47 -15.14 -12.45
N SER A 300 -9.92 -14.05 -12.96
CA SER A 300 -8.60 -14.00 -13.60
C SER A 300 -7.79 -12.79 -13.10
N ARG A 301 -6.48 -12.78 -13.28
CA ARG A 301 -5.61 -11.76 -12.64
C ARG A 301 -5.95 -10.32 -13.02
N GLN A 302 -6.52 -10.15 -14.22
CA GLN A 302 -6.90 -8.85 -14.75
C GLN A 302 -8.37 -8.52 -14.48
N HIS A 303 -9.20 -9.53 -14.22
CA HIS A 303 -10.63 -9.40 -13.92
C HIS A 303 -10.97 -10.40 -12.83
N ASP A 304 -10.88 -9.95 -11.59
CA ASP A 304 -11.13 -10.73 -10.39
C ASP A 304 -12.33 -10.13 -9.65
N ILE A 305 -12.82 -10.83 -8.62
CA ILE A 305 -13.99 -10.43 -7.82
C ILE A 305 -13.89 -9.00 -7.23
N LEU A 306 -12.68 -8.44 -7.15
CA LEU A 306 -12.39 -7.07 -6.70
C LEU A 306 -12.51 -6.00 -7.82
N GLY A 307 -13.09 -6.35 -8.97
CA GLY A 307 -13.47 -5.46 -10.08
C GLY A 307 -12.32 -4.96 -10.95
N ASN A 308 -11.39 -4.19 -10.38
CA ASN A 308 -10.31 -3.57 -11.16
C ASN A 308 -9.15 -4.53 -11.49
N PRO A 309 -8.43 -4.30 -12.60
CA PRO A 309 -7.20 -5.03 -12.88
C PRO A 309 -6.16 -4.90 -11.76
N GLU A 310 -5.54 -6.00 -11.36
CA GLU A 310 -4.41 -5.95 -10.43
C GLU A 310 -3.18 -5.31 -11.09
N HIS A 311 -2.50 -4.43 -10.35
CA HIS A 311 -1.25 -3.84 -10.81
C HIS A 311 -0.15 -4.91 -10.97
N ARG A 312 0.71 -4.76 -12.00
CA ARG A 312 1.78 -5.72 -12.30
C ARG A 312 2.66 -6.00 -11.07
N GLY A 313 2.73 -7.27 -10.67
CA GLY A 313 3.61 -7.77 -9.61
C GLY A 313 3.09 -7.54 -8.19
N ARG A 314 1.86 -7.02 -8.02
CA ARG A 314 1.23 -6.81 -6.70
C ARG A 314 -0.18 -7.35 -6.69
N VAL A 315 -0.60 -7.82 -5.52
CA VAL A 315 -1.93 -8.38 -5.29
C VAL A 315 -2.67 -7.50 -4.30
N ARG A 316 -3.98 -7.29 -4.53
CA ARG A 316 -4.83 -6.52 -3.60
C ARG A 316 -5.34 -7.41 -2.48
N GLY A 317 -5.63 -6.83 -1.31
CA GLY A 317 -6.13 -7.59 -0.15
C GLY A 317 -5.07 -8.38 0.61
N VAL A 318 -3.78 -8.21 0.28
CA VAL A 318 -2.64 -8.83 0.96
C VAL A 318 -1.53 -7.81 1.24
N SER A 319 -0.51 -8.22 2.01
CA SER A 319 0.65 -7.37 2.29
C SER A 319 1.38 -6.97 1.01
N SER A 320 1.86 -5.72 0.95
CA SER A 320 2.60 -5.17 -0.20
C SER A 320 3.91 -5.90 -0.56
N ARG A 321 4.37 -6.83 0.29
CA ARG A 321 5.54 -7.69 0.04
C ARG A 321 5.17 -9.01 -0.65
N HIS A 322 3.89 -9.37 -0.65
CA HIS A 322 3.43 -10.56 -1.36
C HIS A 322 3.38 -10.27 -2.86
N SER A 323 3.79 -11.26 -3.64
CA SER A 323 3.69 -11.24 -5.10
C SER A 323 2.68 -12.29 -5.54
N TRP A 324 2.13 -12.13 -6.74
CA TRP A 324 1.18 -13.10 -7.31
C TRP A 324 1.70 -14.54 -7.27
N LYS A 325 3.03 -14.74 -7.33
CA LYS A 325 3.67 -16.06 -7.41
C LYS A 325 3.52 -16.87 -6.12
N LYS A 326 3.16 -16.20 -5.01
CA LYS A 326 3.11 -16.78 -3.66
C LYS A 326 1.73 -16.64 -3.03
N VAL A 327 0.69 -16.30 -3.80
CA VAL A 327 -0.69 -16.25 -3.32
C VAL A 327 -1.40 -17.50 -3.82
N ASP A 328 -1.85 -18.34 -2.89
CA ASP A 328 -2.40 -19.68 -3.16
C ASP A 328 -3.58 -19.65 -4.14
N SER A 329 -4.39 -18.59 -4.11
CA SER A 329 -5.53 -18.40 -5.01
C SER A 329 -5.16 -18.16 -6.49
N TRP A 330 -3.86 -18.04 -6.81
CA TRP A 330 -3.35 -17.73 -8.15
C TRP A 330 -2.29 -18.72 -8.63
N GLN A 331 -2.00 -19.77 -7.85
CA GLN A 331 -1.00 -20.77 -8.23
C GLN A 331 -1.44 -21.57 -9.47
N SER A 332 -2.75 -21.82 -9.64
CA SER A 332 -3.33 -22.43 -10.84
C SER A 332 -3.19 -21.55 -12.09
N ASP A 333 -3.21 -20.23 -11.92
CA ASP A 333 -3.03 -19.24 -12.99
C ASP A 333 -1.55 -18.92 -13.28
N ALA A 334 -0.63 -19.42 -12.46
CA ALA A 334 0.80 -19.11 -12.58
C ALA A 334 1.39 -19.66 -13.89
N THR A 335 0.85 -20.78 -14.40
CA THR A 335 1.28 -21.46 -15.62
C THR A 335 0.60 -20.93 -16.89
N SER A 336 -0.55 -20.25 -16.78
CA SER A 336 -1.35 -19.77 -17.92
C SER A 336 -0.91 -18.41 -18.49
N TYR A 337 0.21 -17.86 -18.01
CA TYR A 337 0.53 -16.45 -18.17
C TYR A 337 1.69 -16.14 -19.14
N HIS A 338 1.34 -15.90 -20.42
CA HIS A 338 2.20 -15.24 -21.39
C HIS A 338 1.77 -13.77 -21.61
N THR A 339 2.44 -12.82 -20.95
CA THR A 339 2.21 -11.36 -21.05
C THR A 339 2.01 -10.85 -22.47
N ARG A 340 2.80 -11.37 -23.42
CA ARG A 340 2.83 -10.92 -24.81
C ARG A 340 1.65 -11.47 -25.62
N GLN A 341 1.16 -12.66 -25.28
CA GLN A 341 0.05 -13.32 -25.96
C GLN A 341 -1.29 -12.68 -25.57
N ARG A 342 -1.48 -12.43 -24.27
CA ARG A 342 -2.67 -11.73 -23.75
C ARG A 342 -2.78 -10.27 -24.21
N TYR A 343 -1.68 -9.56 -24.45
CA TYR A 343 -1.71 -8.23 -25.07
C TYR A 343 -2.28 -8.29 -26.50
N LYS A 344 -1.86 -9.30 -27.28
CA LYS A 344 -2.40 -9.54 -28.63
C LYS A 344 -3.88 -9.91 -28.57
N GLU A 345 -4.26 -10.81 -27.66
CA GLU A 345 -5.67 -11.17 -27.43
C GLU A 345 -6.51 -9.97 -26.99
N GLY A 346 -5.97 -9.07 -26.17
CA GLY A 346 -6.61 -7.83 -25.76
C GLY A 346 -6.83 -6.87 -26.94
N LEU A 347 -5.85 -6.75 -27.85
CA LEU A 347 -6.02 -5.99 -29.10
C LEU A 347 -7.12 -6.61 -29.98
N ILE A 348 -7.13 -7.94 -30.11
CA ILE A 348 -8.12 -8.67 -30.91
C ILE A 348 -9.52 -8.49 -30.31
N LYS A 349 -9.66 -8.62 -28.99
CA LYS A 349 -10.94 -8.43 -28.30
C LYS A 349 -11.44 -7.01 -28.45
N LYS A 350 -10.56 -6.01 -28.27
CA LYS A 350 -10.92 -4.60 -28.48
C LYS A 350 -11.39 -4.35 -29.92
N GLY A 351 -10.70 -4.90 -30.91
CA GLY A 351 -11.12 -4.81 -32.31
C GLY A 351 -12.46 -5.50 -32.57
N ARG A 352 -12.73 -6.65 -31.94
CA ARG A 352 -14.04 -7.31 -32.01
C ARG A 352 -15.15 -6.49 -31.37
N ASP A 353 -14.90 -5.93 -30.19
CA ASP A 353 -15.88 -5.11 -29.47
C ASP A 353 -16.17 -3.81 -30.24
N GLU A 354 -15.15 -3.19 -30.85
CA GLU A 354 -15.29 -2.04 -31.75
C GLU A 354 -16.09 -2.41 -33.01
N ALA A 355 -15.79 -3.54 -33.65
CA ALA A 355 -16.54 -4.03 -34.82
C ALA A 355 -18.01 -4.36 -34.50
N VAL A 356 -18.28 -5.00 -33.36
CA VAL A 356 -19.66 -5.28 -32.90
C VAL A 356 -20.40 -3.97 -32.65
N LYS A 357 -19.73 -2.99 -32.05
CA LYS A 357 -20.31 -1.65 -31.84
C LYS A 357 -20.63 -0.97 -33.18
N GLU A 358 -19.73 -1.04 -34.16
CA GLU A 358 -19.97 -0.50 -35.50
C GLU A 358 -21.14 -1.19 -36.21
N ILE A 359 -21.21 -2.53 -36.16
CA ILE A 359 -22.33 -3.30 -36.72
C ILE A 359 -23.64 -2.86 -36.07
N VAL A 360 -23.70 -2.83 -34.73
CA VAL A 360 -24.91 -2.42 -34.00
C VAL A 360 -25.32 -0.98 -34.34
N MET A 361 -24.36 -0.04 -34.39
CA MET A 361 -24.68 1.34 -34.78
C MET A 361 -25.14 1.43 -36.24
N GLY A 362 -24.54 0.66 -37.13
CA GLY A 362 -24.94 0.58 -38.54
C GLY A 362 -26.36 0.03 -38.70
N THR A 363 -26.70 -1.07 -38.02
CA THR A 363 -28.05 -1.65 -38.00
C THR A 363 -29.07 -0.67 -37.42
N ILE A 364 -28.72 0.05 -36.35
CA ILE A 364 -29.57 1.10 -35.78
C ILE A 364 -29.77 2.22 -36.82
N GLN A 365 -28.69 2.71 -37.43
CA GLN A 365 -28.77 3.78 -38.42
C GLN A 365 -29.61 3.36 -39.63
N GLU A 366 -29.41 2.15 -40.16
CA GLU A 366 -30.22 1.57 -41.23
C GLU A 366 -31.70 1.48 -40.84
N ALA A 367 -32.03 1.03 -39.64
CA ALA A 367 -33.40 1.03 -39.14
C ALA A 367 -34.01 2.45 -39.09
N PHE A 368 -33.20 3.49 -38.89
CA PHE A 368 -33.61 4.90 -38.89
C PHE A 368 -33.47 5.60 -40.26
N THR A 369 -32.87 5.02 -41.28
CA THR A 369 -32.72 5.66 -42.61
C THR A 369 -33.34 4.85 -43.75
N SER A 370 -33.71 3.59 -43.49
CA SER A 370 -34.35 2.72 -44.47
C SER A 370 -35.69 3.28 -44.93
N THR A 371 -35.92 3.22 -46.25
CA THR A 371 -37.17 3.58 -46.91
C THR A 371 -38.04 2.34 -47.17
N ASP A 372 -37.63 1.17 -46.66
CA ASP A 372 -38.41 -0.07 -46.75
C ASP A 372 -39.74 0.10 -45.98
N PRO A 373 -40.90 -0.11 -46.64
CA PRO A 373 -42.22 -0.03 -46.01
C PRO A 373 -42.33 -0.80 -44.68
N ASN A 374 -41.63 -1.94 -44.57
CA ASN A 374 -41.66 -2.78 -43.37
C ASN A 374 -40.91 -2.18 -42.17
N MET A 375 -39.96 -1.26 -42.41
CA MET A 375 -39.19 -0.57 -41.36
C MET A 375 -39.73 0.84 -41.08
N VAL A 376 -40.37 1.46 -42.07
CA VAL A 376 -40.94 2.81 -41.97
C VAL A 376 -42.13 2.86 -41.02
N GLU A 377 -43.03 1.87 -41.06
CA GLU A 377 -44.24 1.92 -40.21
C GLU A 377 -44.00 1.65 -38.72
N PRO A 378 -43.19 0.66 -38.32
CA PRO A 378 -42.78 0.52 -36.92
C PRO A 378 -42.06 1.77 -36.40
N ARG A 379 -41.18 2.37 -37.21
CA ARG A 379 -40.46 3.60 -36.86
C ARG A 379 -41.43 4.77 -36.66
N ARG A 380 -42.38 4.95 -37.56
CA ARG A 380 -43.40 6.02 -37.48
C ARG A 380 -44.26 5.84 -36.23
N GLN A 381 -44.64 4.60 -35.91
CA GLN A 381 -45.42 4.29 -34.71
C GLN A 381 -44.64 4.56 -33.42
N MET A 382 -43.34 4.24 -33.37
CA MET A 382 -42.45 4.59 -32.25
C MET A 382 -42.29 6.11 -32.09
N LEU A 383 -42.12 6.86 -33.18
CA LEU A 383 -41.99 8.33 -33.14
C LEU A 383 -43.28 9.01 -32.66
N LEU A 384 -44.44 8.49 -33.07
CA LEU A 384 -45.75 8.96 -32.59
C LEU A 384 -45.97 8.66 -31.10
N GLN A 385 -45.56 7.49 -30.61
CA GLN A 385 -45.58 7.17 -29.17
C GLN A 385 -44.64 8.07 -28.36
N ALA A 386 -43.52 8.49 -28.95
CA ALA A 386 -42.57 9.41 -28.32
C ALA A 386 -42.97 10.90 -28.43
N GLY A 387 -44.13 11.22 -29.02
CA GLY A 387 -44.65 12.57 -29.16
C GLY A 387 -43.97 13.43 -30.23
N VAL A 388 -43.23 12.81 -31.16
CA VAL A 388 -42.51 13.50 -32.25
C VAL A 388 -43.33 13.41 -33.54
N VAL A 389 -43.80 14.55 -34.06
CA VAL A 389 -44.57 14.62 -35.31
C VAL A 389 -43.60 14.61 -36.51
N PRO A 390 -43.68 13.64 -37.44
CA PRO A 390 -42.84 13.64 -38.63
C PRO A 390 -43.28 14.73 -39.64
N PRO A 391 -42.36 15.39 -40.36
CA PRO A 391 -42.69 16.45 -41.30
C PRO A 391 -43.50 15.90 -42.48
N GLN A 392 -44.62 16.55 -42.80
CA GLN A 392 -45.43 16.25 -43.98
C GLN A 392 -44.69 16.74 -45.24
N GLY A 393 -44.42 15.84 -46.18
CA GLY A 393 -43.73 16.15 -47.42
C GLY A 393 -44.52 17.13 -48.29
N GLN A 394 -43.88 18.21 -48.71
CA GLN A 394 -44.36 19.07 -49.80
C GLN A 394 -44.16 18.33 -51.13
N ALA A 395 -45.26 18.15 -51.87
CA ALA A 395 -45.20 17.71 -53.27
C ALA A 395 -44.57 18.82 -54.11
N ALA A 396 -43.48 18.51 -54.81
CA ALA A 396 -42.96 19.36 -55.87
C ALA A 396 -43.74 19.07 -57.17
N VAL A 397 -44.20 20.16 -57.81
CA VAL A 397 -44.80 20.21 -59.15
C VAL A 397 -43.72 20.00 -60.21
#